data_AF-A0A9X8E326-F1
#
_entry.id   AF-A0A9X8E326-F1
#
_cell.length_a   1.000
_cell.length_b   1.000
_cell.length_c   1.000
_cell.angle_alpha   90.00
_cell.angle_beta   90.00
_cell.angle_gamma   90.00
#
_symmetry.space_group_name_H-M   'P 1'
#
loop_
_entity.id
_entity.type
_entity.pdbx_description
1 polymer ?
#
loop_
_entity_poly.entity_id
_entity_poly.type
_entity_poly.pdbx_seq_one_letter_code
_entity_poly.pdbx_strand_id
1 'polypeptide(L)'
;DYLSQVEGAAKLVRGKPFRFSWVQGGDQSKLEHAFDLSFGYPAVVAISLDKQRYSVMRAAFDSKSIATFLEGIFSGKEATYPYDKLPAIQSVVPWDGKDAKVETVVDDDDDDILKELGLGGSDEL
;
A
#
# COMPACT_ATOMS: atom_id res chain seq x y z
N ASP A 1 -3.18 -8.78 8.34
CA ASP A 1 -2.23 -7.92 9.07
C ASP A 1 -1.03 -7.61 8.18
N TYR A 2 -0.91 -6.34 7.77
CA TYR A 2 0.13 -5.90 6.83
C TYR A 2 1.53 -5.89 7.44
N LEU A 3 1.65 -5.56 8.73
CA LEU A 3 2.96 -5.52 9.40
C LEU A 3 3.60 -6.91 9.41
N SER A 4 2.83 -7.97 9.71
CA SER A 4 3.34 -9.34 9.67
C SER A 4 3.96 -9.72 8.30
N GLN A 5 3.42 -9.20 7.19
CA GLN A 5 3.95 -9.48 5.85
C GLN A 5 5.28 -8.78 5.61
N VAL A 6 5.41 -7.54 6.07
CA VAL A 6 6.67 -6.78 5.98
C VAL A 6 7.74 -7.41 6.87
N GLU A 7 7.40 -7.82 8.09
CA GLU A 7 8.32 -8.53 8.98
C GLU A 7 8.74 -9.88 8.41
N GLY A 8 7.80 -10.62 7.80
CA GLY A 8 8.08 -11.88 7.11
C GLY A 8 9.08 -11.67 5.97
N ALA A 9 8.85 -10.65 5.13
CA ALA A 9 9.78 -10.28 4.07
C ALA A 9 11.17 -9.89 4.61
N ALA A 10 11.23 -9.07 5.66
CA ALA A 10 12.47 -8.64 6.30
C ALA A 10 13.29 -9.82 6.84
N LYS A 11 12.63 -10.86 7.37
CA LYS A 11 13.28 -12.11 7.79
C LYS A 11 13.86 -12.88 6.60
N LEU A 12 13.15 -12.91 5.46
CA LEU A 12 13.59 -13.61 4.25
C LEU A 12 14.81 -12.97 3.60
N VAL A 13 14.91 -11.64 3.62
CA VAL A 13 16.05 -10.89 3.05
C VAL A 13 17.11 -10.51 4.09
N ARG A 14 17.11 -11.16 5.25
CA ARG A 14 18.03 -10.85 6.35
C ARG A 14 19.49 -10.97 5.88
N GLY A 15 20.30 -9.99 6.26
CA GLY A 15 21.71 -9.89 5.85
C GLY A 15 21.94 -9.08 4.57
N LYS A 16 20.87 -8.67 3.88
CA LYS A 16 20.94 -7.71 2.76
C LYS A 16 20.85 -6.27 3.26
N PRO A 17 21.32 -5.27 2.49
CA PRO A 17 21.37 -3.88 2.92
C PRO A 17 20.00 -3.17 2.85
N PHE A 18 18.91 -3.87 3.17
CA PHE A 18 17.56 -3.32 3.19
C PHE A 18 17.20 -2.82 4.59
N ARG A 19 16.61 -1.63 4.64
CA ARG A 19 15.96 -1.07 5.83
C ARG A 19 14.50 -0.89 5.52
N PHE A 20 13.65 -1.32 6.44
CA PHE A 20 12.20 -1.26 6.29
C PHE A 20 11.64 -0.12 7.13
N SER A 21 10.59 0.51 6.63
CA SER A 21 9.82 1.52 7.35
C SER A 21 8.36 1.39 6.92
N TRP A 22 7.46 1.71 7.83
CA TRP A 22 6.02 1.68 7.60
C TRP A 22 5.48 3.10 7.73
N VAL A 23 4.57 3.46 6.84
CA VAL A 23 3.88 4.75 6.82
C VAL A 23 2.42 4.48 6.51
N GLN A 24 1.52 5.14 7.22
CA GLN A 24 0.08 5.08 6.94
C GLN A 24 -0.21 5.75 5.58
N GLY A 25 -1.10 5.14 4.79
CA GLY A 25 -1.55 5.74 3.54
C GLY A 25 -2.23 7.09 3.77
N GLY A 26 -1.91 8.09 2.95
CA GLY A 26 -2.47 9.43 3.00
C GLY A 26 -1.70 10.44 3.86
N ASP A 27 -0.90 9.96 4.82
CA ASP A 27 -0.09 10.81 5.71
C ASP A 27 1.07 11.51 4.98
N GLN A 28 1.54 10.92 3.88
CA GLN A 28 2.70 11.41 3.12
C GLN A 28 2.38 11.63 1.65
N SER A 29 1.35 12.43 1.35
CA SER A 29 0.90 12.72 -0.02
C SER A 29 2.03 13.11 -0.99
N LYS A 30 2.97 13.98 -0.56
CA LYS A 30 4.12 14.38 -1.39
C LYS A 30 5.03 13.20 -1.76
N LEU A 31 5.21 12.25 -0.86
CA LEU A 31 5.99 11.03 -1.11
C LEU A 31 5.26 10.13 -2.10
N GLU A 32 3.96 9.96 -1.90
CA GLU A 32 3.10 9.13 -2.75
C GLU A 32 3.05 9.66 -4.18
N HIS A 33 2.88 10.97 -4.36
CA HIS A 33 2.92 11.60 -5.67
C HIS A 33 4.30 11.54 -6.33
N ALA A 34 5.39 11.69 -5.56
CA ALA A 34 6.74 11.66 -6.13
C ALA A 34 7.15 10.28 -6.66
N PHE A 35 6.53 9.21 -6.16
CA PHE A 35 6.83 7.84 -6.55
C PHE A 35 5.63 7.11 -7.20
N ASP A 36 4.62 7.87 -7.65
CA ASP A 36 3.42 7.36 -8.33
C ASP A 36 2.72 6.21 -7.58
N LEU A 37 2.54 6.37 -6.27
CA LEU A 37 1.89 5.38 -5.39
C LEU A 37 0.36 5.52 -5.34
N SER A 38 -0.24 6.21 -6.31
CA SER A 38 -1.68 6.50 -6.35
C SER A 38 -2.56 5.34 -6.83
N PHE A 39 -2.01 4.12 -6.94
CA PHE A 39 -2.72 2.94 -7.43
C PHE A 39 -3.47 2.16 -6.34
N GLY A 40 -3.43 2.63 -5.09
CA GLY A 40 -4.11 2.02 -3.95
C GLY A 40 -3.14 1.43 -2.92
N TYR A 41 -3.70 1.05 -1.77
CA TYR A 41 -2.95 0.48 -0.65
C TYR A 41 -3.30 -0.99 -0.43
N PRO A 42 -2.36 -1.81 0.09
CA PRO A 42 -0.98 -1.48 0.46
C PRO A 42 -0.03 -1.38 -0.75
N ALA A 43 0.93 -0.44 -0.69
CA ALA A 43 1.93 -0.21 -1.72
C ALA A 43 3.36 -0.33 -1.16
N VAL A 44 4.30 -0.81 -1.97
CA VAL A 44 5.72 -0.94 -1.60
C VAL A 44 6.58 -0.21 -2.61
N VAL A 45 7.44 0.67 -2.10
CA VAL A 45 8.48 1.36 -2.87
C VAL A 45 9.83 1.10 -2.22
N ALA A 46 10.82 0.76 -3.03
CA ALA A 46 12.21 0.68 -2.61
C ALA A 46 12.95 1.92 -3.10
N ILE A 47 13.64 2.62 -2.18
CA ILE A 47 14.33 3.88 -2.46
C ILE A 47 15.79 3.74 -2.05
N SER A 48 16.69 4.02 -2.98
CA SER A 48 18.12 4.18 -2.74
C SER A 48 18.44 5.67 -2.65
N LEU A 49 18.84 6.12 -1.46
CA LEU A 49 19.22 7.51 -1.19
C LEU A 49 20.62 7.84 -1.75
N ASP A 50 21.50 6.86 -1.74
CA ASP A 50 22.88 6.94 -2.25
C ASP A 50 22.93 7.01 -3.78
N LYS A 51 22.08 6.24 -4.48
CA LYS A 51 22.06 6.21 -5.95
C LYS A 51 21.00 7.11 -6.57
N GLN A 52 20.12 7.72 -5.76
CA GLN A 52 18.96 8.49 -6.22
C GLN A 52 18.09 7.70 -7.21
N ARG A 53 17.81 6.44 -6.87
CA ARG A 53 16.96 5.54 -7.66
C ARG A 53 15.83 4.97 -6.81
N TYR A 54 14.69 4.72 -7.43
CA TYR A 54 13.58 4.03 -6.80
C TYR A 54 13.00 2.94 -7.70
N SER A 55 12.26 2.02 -7.09
CA SER A 55 11.44 1.03 -7.80
C SER A 55 10.15 0.78 -7.03
N VAL A 56 9.06 0.61 -7.76
CA VAL A 56 7.72 0.39 -7.20
C VAL A 56 7.34 -1.06 -7.45
N MET A 57 6.95 -1.77 -6.39
CA MET A 57 6.54 -3.16 -6.50
C MET A 57 5.21 -3.28 -7.25
N ARG A 58 5.17 -4.13 -8.28
CA ARG A 58 3.97 -4.45 -9.06
C ARG A 58 3.60 -5.93 -8.90
N ALA A 59 3.44 -6.35 -7.64
CA ALA A 59 3.11 -7.73 -7.27
C ALA A 59 2.16 -7.74 -6.07
N ALA A 60 1.68 -8.92 -5.68
CA ALA A 60 0.86 -9.08 -4.50
C ALA A 60 1.60 -8.63 -3.22
N PHE A 61 0.84 -8.08 -2.27
CA PHE A 61 1.38 -7.69 -0.97
C PHE A 61 1.44 -8.90 -0.04
N ASP A 62 2.48 -9.71 -0.20
CA ASP A 62 2.80 -10.83 0.68
C ASP A 62 4.31 -10.95 0.91
N SER A 63 4.69 -11.60 2.01
CA SER A 63 6.08 -11.71 2.44
C SER A 63 7.02 -12.24 1.35
N LYS A 64 6.56 -13.23 0.57
CA LYS A 64 7.37 -13.88 -0.46
C LYS A 64 7.52 -12.99 -1.68
N SER A 65 6.44 -12.35 -2.12
CA SER A 65 6.45 -11.41 -3.24
C SER A 65 7.32 -10.19 -2.94
N ILE A 66 7.23 -9.62 -1.72
CA ILE A 66 8.09 -8.51 -1.28
C ILE A 66 9.55 -8.94 -1.26
N ALA A 67 9.87 -10.10 -0.68
CA ALA A 67 11.25 -10.61 -0.68
C ALA A 67 11.77 -10.83 -2.12
N THR A 68 10.96 -11.40 -3.00
CA THR A 68 11.32 -11.63 -4.41
C THR A 68 11.60 -10.33 -5.15
N PHE A 69 10.79 -9.30 -4.91
CA PHE A 69 10.99 -7.96 -5.46
C PHE A 69 12.32 -7.34 -4.98
N LEU A 70 12.62 -7.41 -3.69
CA LEU A 70 13.88 -6.91 -3.12
C LEU A 70 15.10 -7.68 -3.65
N GLU A 71 15.00 -9.00 -3.82
CA GLU A 71 16.00 -9.81 -4.50
C GLU A 71 16.19 -9.39 -5.96
N GLY A 72 15.10 -9.06 -6.65
CA GLY A 72 15.11 -8.50 -8.00
C GLY A 72 15.89 -7.20 -8.07
N ILE A 73 15.69 -6.28 -7.12
CA ILE A 73 16.46 -5.04 -7.02
C ILE A 73 17.93 -5.33 -6.75
N PHE A 74 18.24 -6.21 -5.79
CA PHE A 74 19.62 -6.53 -5.43
C PHE A 74 20.40 -7.16 -6.57
N SER A 75 19.74 -8.03 -7.36
CA SER A 75 20.33 -8.70 -8.52
C SER A 75 20.28 -7.88 -9.81
N GLY A 76 19.65 -6.71 -9.82
CA GLY A 76 19.50 -5.84 -11.00
C GLY A 76 18.47 -6.32 -12.02
N LYS A 77 17.57 -7.25 -11.64
CA LYS A 77 16.46 -7.71 -12.48
C LYS A 77 15.29 -6.73 -12.47
N GLU A 78 15.11 -6.02 -11.36
CA GLU A 78 14.03 -5.06 -11.22
C GLU A 78 14.39 -3.72 -11.86
N ALA A 79 13.44 -3.13 -12.59
CA ALA A 79 13.64 -1.81 -13.17
C ALA A 79 13.75 -0.75 -12.07
N THR A 80 14.68 0.20 -12.24
CA THR A 80 14.82 1.35 -11.33
C THR A 80 14.76 2.65 -12.11
N TYR A 81 14.13 3.64 -11.50
CA TYR A 81 13.89 4.96 -12.07
C TYR A 81 14.66 6.02 -11.27
N PRO A 82 15.23 7.04 -11.92
CA PRO A 82 15.85 8.16 -11.21
C PRO A 82 14.78 9.02 -10.52
N TYR A 83 15.14 9.66 -9.41
CA TYR A 83 14.35 10.75 -8.82
C TYR A 83 15.27 11.92 -8.46
N ASP A 84 14.76 13.15 -8.56
CA ASP A 84 15.59 14.34 -8.35
C ASP A 84 15.87 14.59 -6.87
N LYS A 85 14.82 14.81 -6.09
CA LYS A 85 14.93 15.13 -4.66
C LYS A 85 13.95 14.28 -3.87
N LEU A 86 14.43 13.72 -2.75
CA LEU A 86 13.54 13.06 -1.81
C LEU A 86 12.57 14.09 -1.20
N PRO A 87 11.26 13.86 -1.26
CA PRO A 87 10.29 14.72 -0.58
C PRO A 87 10.55 14.78 0.92
N ALA A 88 10.27 15.93 1.54
CA ALA A 88 10.37 16.05 2.98
C ALA A 88 9.30 15.18 3.65
N ILE A 89 9.72 14.32 4.56
CA ILE A 89 8.81 13.52 5.39
C ILE A 89 8.14 14.47 6.41
N GLN A 90 6.82 14.48 6.41
CA GLN A 90 6.04 15.32 7.32
C GLN A 90 5.98 14.67 8.70
N SER A 91 5.96 15.49 9.75
CA SER A 91 5.69 15.00 11.11
C SER A 91 4.23 14.62 11.20
N VAL A 92 3.96 13.36 11.53
CA VAL A 92 2.60 12.83 11.70
C VAL A 92 2.45 12.23 13.10
N VAL A 93 1.21 12.08 13.54
CA VAL A 93 0.92 11.40 14.80
C VAL A 93 1.35 9.94 14.66
N PRO A 94 2.05 9.36 15.64
CA PRO A 94 2.42 7.94 15.60
C PRO A 94 1.17 7.06 15.42
N TRP A 95 1.25 6.12 14.50
CA TRP A 95 0.16 5.17 14.24
C TRP A 95 -0.15 4.35 15.49
N ASP A 96 -1.44 4.16 15.78
CA ASP A 96 -1.95 3.50 16.98
C ASP A 96 -1.93 1.95 16.90
N GLY A 97 -1.45 1.41 15.78
CA GLY A 97 -1.35 -0.04 15.55
C GLY A 97 -2.65 -0.68 15.07
N LYS A 98 -3.70 0.10 14.79
CA LYS A 98 -4.98 -0.41 14.33
C LYS A 98 -5.26 0.08 12.92
N ASP A 99 -5.79 -0.82 12.09
CA ASP A 99 -6.30 -0.43 10.78
C ASP A 99 -7.56 0.42 10.97
N ALA A 100 -7.74 1.40 10.08
CA ALA A 100 -9.00 2.13 10.02
C ALA A 100 -10.13 1.12 9.80
N LYS A 101 -11.13 1.13 10.70
CA LYS A 101 -12.31 0.30 10.53
C LYS A 101 -13.04 0.81 9.29
N VAL A 102 -13.21 -0.04 8.28
CA VAL A 102 -14.12 0.26 7.17
C VAL A 102 -15.49 0.46 7.82
N GLU A 103 -15.97 1.69 7.86
CA GLU A 103 -17.37 1.93 8.16
C GLU A 103 -18.14 1.21 7.07
N THR A 104 -18.79 0.10 7.43
CA THR A 104 -19.87 -0.43 6.63
C THR A 104 -20.93 0.66 6.66
N VAL A 105 -20.94 1.53 5.66
CA VAL A 105 -22.18 2.15 5.22
C VAL A 105 -23.08 0.97 4.86
N VAL A 106 -23.89 0.55 5.83
CA VAL A 106 -25.18 -0.05 5.53
C VAL A 106 -25.90 1.04 4.79
N ASP A 107 -26.00 0.87 3.47
CA ASP A 107 -26.70 1.78 2.60
C ASP A 107 -28.19 1.58 2.93
N ASP A 108 -28.68 2.28 3.96
CA ASP A 108 -30.11 2.36 4.27
C ASP A 108 -30.89 2.94 3.06
N ASP A 109 -30.20 3.46 2.04
CA ASP A 109 -30.73 3.98 0.79
C ASP A 109 -30.93 2.91 -0.32
N ASP A 110 -30.37 1.70 -0.19
CA ASP A 110 -30.54 0.62 -1.19
C ASP A 110 -32.01 0.16 -1.28
N ASP A 111 -32.73 0.19 -0.16
CA ASP A 111 -34.15 -0.19 -0.08
C ASP A 111 -35.06 0.85 -0.76
N ASP A 112 -34.70 2.14 -0.71
CA ASP A 112 -35.47 3.22 -1.34
C ASP A 112 -35.26 3.24 -2.87
N ILE A 113 -34.05 2.94 -3.35
CA ILE A 113 -33.78 2.79 -4.80
C ILE A 113 -34.54 1.59 -5.40
N LEU A 114 -34.60 0.47 -4.68
CA LEU A 114 -35.35 -0.72 -5.10
C LEU A 114 -36.86 -0.47 -5.19
N LYS A 115 -37.38 0.38 -4.29
CA LYS A 115 -38.78 0.79 -4.24
C LYS A 115 -39.14 1.76 -5.37
N GLU A 116 -38.23 2.67 -5.72
CA GLU A 116 -38.41 3.65 -6.79
C GLU A 116 -38.26 3.05 -8.20
N LEU A 117 -37.43 2.00 -8.36
CA LEU A 117 -37.31 1.25 -9.63
C LEU A 117 -38.46 0.26 -9.89
N GLY A 118 -39.46 0.21 -9.01
CA GLY A 118 -40.65 -0.65 -9.19
C GLY A 118 -40.35 -2.15 -9.21
N LEU A 119 -39.17 -2.56 -8.73
CA LEU A 119 -38.76 -3.96 -8.61
C LEU A 119 -39.16 -4.56 -7.26
N GLY A 120 -39.68 -3.75 -6.33
CA GLY A 120 -40.35 -4.19 -5.11
C GLY A 120 -41.75 -4.74 -5.37
N GLY A 121 -41.84 -5.84 -6.11
CA GLY A 121 -43.07 -6.61 -6.30
C GLY A 121 -43.22 -7.68 -5.22
N SER A 122 -44.14 -7.43 -4.29
CA SER A 122 -44.72 -8.39 -3.35
C SER A 122 -45.27 -9.64 -4.03
N ASP A 123 -45.10 -10.81 -3.41
CA ASP A 123 -46.21 -11.74 -3.26
C ASP A 123 -46.05 -12.54 -1.96
N GLU A 124 -46.98 -12.33 -1.03
CA GLU A 124 -47.35 -13.26 0.02
C GLU A 124 -47.93 -14.53 -0.65
N LEU A 125 -47.36 -15.70 -0.33
CA LEU A 125 -48.08 -16.95 -0.01
C LEU A 125 -47.17 -17.85 0.86
#